data_AF-A0A945ASQ2-F1
#
_entry.id   AF-A0A945ASQ2-F1
#
_cell.length_a   1.000
_cell.length_b   1.000
_cell.length_c   1.000
_cell.angle_alpha   90.00
_cell.angle_beta   90.00
_cell.angle_gamma   90.00
#
_symmetry.space_group_name_H-M   'P 1'
#
loop_
_entity.id
_entity.type
_entity.pdbx_description
1 polymer ?
#
loop_
_entity_poly.entity_id
_entity_poly.type
_entity_poly.pdbx_seq_one_letter_code
_entity_poly.pdbx_strand_id
1 'polypeptide(L)'
;MRGTLTSQLQTPLQDCVLMHAGWLYDVGTLHPGKTFDLDAGRGPKSLGAVLTKKRAVKDRNVSARWKSDDRDIIRILEVAGMHRAAGGSEYTGLQSGRLEHIDMTHLLVLNRIILIGKGPPATKWIPHKKAEPKDKGFEDAGNTTLWRIVLEVRN
;
A
#
# COMPACT_ATOMS: atom_id res chain seq x y z
N MET A 1 -3.20 12.29 14.31
CA MET A 1 -2.56 11.39 15.30
C MET A 1 -1.24 12.03 15.70
N ARG A 2 -0.83 11.93 16.97
CA ARG A 2 0.49 12.40 17.42
C ARG A 2 1.36 11.20 17.75
N GLY A 3 2.67 11.34 17.59
CA GLY A 3 3.64 10.32 17.99
C GLY A 3 4.78 10.15 16.98
N THR A 4 5.64 9.20 17.26
CA THR A 4 6.84 8.94 16.46
C THR A 4 6.89 7.50 16.00
N LEU A 5 7.37 7.28 14.77
CA LEU A 5 7.67 5.96 14.22
C LEU A 5 9.18 5.82 14.04
N THR A 6 9.81 4.88 14.72
CA THR A 6 11.23 4.54 14.50
C THR A 6 11.35 3.25 13.71
N SER A 7 12.07 3.29 12.58
CA SER A 7 12.34 2.10 11.77
C SER A 7 13.25 1.12 12.51
N GLN A 8 12.75 -0.10 12.73
CA GLN A 8 13.54 -1.23 13.23
C GLN A 8 14.07 -2.11 12.09
N LEU A 9 13.82 -1.72 10.84
CA LEU A 9 14.24 -2.48 9.66
C LEU A 9 15.71 -2.18 9.34
N GLN A 10 16.41 -3.19 8.83
CA GLN A 10 17.80 -3.06 8.36
C GLN A 10 17.91 -2.50 6.93
N THR A 11 16.78 -2.27 6.28
CA THR A 11 16.70 -1.79 4.89
C THR A 11 15.79 -0.57 4.79
N PRO A 12 16.06 0.40 3.90
CA PRO A 12 15.15 1.51 3.67
C PRO A 12 13.84 1.04 3.03
N LEU A 13 12.74 1.66 3.45
CA LEU A 13 11.47 1.59 2.74
C LEU A 13 11.20 2.93 2.06
N GLN A 14 10.85 2.88 0.77
CA GLN A 14 10.52 4.03 -0.08
C GLN A 14 9.00 4.20 -0.16
N ASP A 15 8.56 5.39 -0.56
CA ASP A 15 7.14 5.71 -0.78
C ASP A 15 6.24 5.30 0.41
N CYS A 16 6.74 5.45 1.64
CA CYS A 16 6.05 5.02 2.82
C CYS A 16 4.82 5.88 3.11
N VAL A 17 3.74 5.23 3.46
CA VAL A 17 2.52 5.83 3.98
C VAL A 17 2.08 5.11 5.24
N LEU A 18 1.58 5.86 6.21
CA LEU A 18 0.93 5.32 7.39
C LEU A 18 -0.58 5.47 7.28
N MET A 19 -1.31 4.42 7.60
CA MET A 19 -2.76 4.38 7.55
C MET A 19 -3.31 4.10 8.94
N HIS A 20 -4.27 4.92 9.37
CA HIS A 20 -4.92 4.78 10.68
C HIS A 20 -6.30 5.42 10.65
N ALA A 21 -7.33 4.72 11.12
CA ALA A 21 -8.69 5.23 11.27
C ALA A 21 -9.24 5.98 10.02
N GLY A 22 -8.97 5.47 8.82
CA GLY A 22 -9.42 6.08 7.55
C GLY A 22 -8.56 7.26 7.05
N TRP A 23 -7.47 7.57 7.75
CA TRP A 23 -6.51 8.60 7.37
C TRP A 23 -5.22 7.99 6.84
N LEU A 24 -4.58 8.72 5.92
CA LEU A 24 -3.28 8.42 5.34
C LEU A 24 -2.31 9.56 5.62
N TYR A 25 -1.12 9.22 6.12
CA TYR A 25 -0.03 10.15 6.40
C TYR A 25 1.16 9.80 5.49
N ASP A 26 1.65 10.78 4.75
CA ASP A 26 2.83 10.59 3.89
C ASP A 26 4.10 10.60 4.74
N VAL A 27 4.81 9.47 4.78
CA VAL A 27 6.08 9.31 5.52
C VAL A 27 7.29 9.53 4.59
N GLY A 28 7.16 9.19 3.31
CA GLY A 28 8.25 9.29 2.35
C GLY A 28 9.26 8.13 2.51
N THR A 29 10.56 8.42 2.52
CA THR A 29 11.57 7.36 2.69
C THR A 29 11.90 7.16 4.16
N LEU A 30 11.67 5.94 4.65
CA LEU A 30 12.00 5.53 6.02
C LEU A 30 13.31 4.74 6.03
N HIS A 31 14.40 5.39 6.42
CA HIS A 31 15.71 4.75 6.54
C HIS A 31 15.86 3.93 7.83
N PRO A 32 16.76 2.92 7.87
CA PRO A 32 17.08 2.15 9.07
C PRO A 32 17.40 3.04 10.27
N GLY A 33 16.79 2.75 11.42
CA GLY A 33 17.00 3.48 12.68
C GLY A 33 16.50 4.93 12.70
N LYS A 34 15.93 5.45 11.60
CA LYS A 34 15.39 6.81 11.57
C LYS A 34 14.00 6.87 12.21
N THR A 35 13.77 7.97 12.91
CA THR A 35 12.49 8.32 13.50
C THR A 35 11.78 9.33 12.63
N PHE A 36 10.53 9.04 12.31
CA PHE A 36 9.58 9.94 11.68
C PHE A 36 8.64 10.50 12.74
N ASP A 37 8.47 11.81 12.75
CA ASP A 37 7.48 12.50 13.58
C ASP A 37 6.18 12.68 12.77
N LEU A 38 5.08 12.11 13.27
CA LEU A 38 3.76 12.20 12.65
C LEU A 38 3.24 13.63 12.58
N ASP A 39 3.68 14.49 13.51
CA ASP A 39 3.27 15.90 13.55
C ASP A 39 4.06 16.76 12.55
N ALA A 40 5.22 16.29 12.09
CA ALA A 40 6.04 16.97 11.08
C ALA A 40 5.61 16.66 9.64
N GLY A 41 4.72 15.67 9.45
CA GLY A 41 4.24 15.24 8.14
C GLY A 41 3.29 16.23 7.46
N ARG A 42 3.09 16.05 6.15
CA ARG A 42 1.93 16.68 5.48
C ARG A 42 0.66 16.02 6.05
N GLY A 43 -0.26 16.85 6.51
CA GLY A 43 -1.44 16.45 7.29
C GLY A 43 -2.24 15.29 6.69
N PRO A 44 -3.06 14.62 7.51
CA PRO A 44 -3.73 13.40 7.09
C PRO A 44 -4.64 13.63 5.89
N LYS A 45 -4.45 12.81 4.86
CA LYS A 45 -5.35 12.74 3.70
C LYS A 45 -6.39 11.65 3.97
N SER A 46 -7.61 11.82 3.44
CA SER A 46 -8.59 10.73 3.45
C SER A 46 -8.03 9.55 2.68
N LEU A 47 -7.97 8.37 3.32
CA LEU A 47 -7.46 7.14 2.71
C LEU A 47 -8.24 6.79 1.45
N GLY A 48 -9.58 6.78 1.51
CA GLY A 48 -10.43 6.53 0.36
C GLY A 48 -10.19 7.54 -0.77
N ALA A 49 -10.04 8.83 -0.46
CA ALA A 49 -9.73 9.84 -1.46
C ALA A 49 -8.36 9.59 -2.13
N VAL A 50 -7.32 9.22 -1.38
CA VAL A 50 -6.00 8.91 -1.95
C VAL A 50 -6.07 7.65 -2.83
N LEU A 51 -6.70 6.60 -2.32
CA LEU A 51 -6.86 5.34 -3.03
C LEU A 51 -7.67 5.50 -4.32
N THR A 52 -8.57 6.48 -4.43
CA THR A 52 -9.37 6.71 -5.64
C THR A 52 -8.79 7.79 -6.57
N LYS A 53 -7.91 8.68 -6.08
CA LYS A 53 -7.35 9.80 -6.85
C LYS A 53 -5.97 9.57 -7.47
N LYS A 54 -5.21 8.53 -7.08
CA LYS A 54 -3.81 8.29 -7.52
C LYS A 54 -3.55 8.29 -9.05
N ARG A 55 -4.56 8.40 -9.91
CA ARG A 55 -4.43 8.53 -11.37
C ARG A 55 -4.36 9.97 -11.90
N ALA A 56 -4.66 10.98 -11.07
CA ALA A 56 -4.81 12.36 -11.53
C ALA A 56 -3.47 13.11 -11.68
N VAL A 57 -2.53 12.58 -12.49
CA VAL A 57 -1.36 13.34 -12.96
C VAL A 57 -1.66 13.88 -14.37
N LYS A 58 -2.58 14.84 -14.42
CA LYS A 58 -2.69 15.96 -15.38
C LYS A 58 -4.06 16.61 -15.17
N ASP A 59 -4.06 17.61 -14.28
CA ASP A 59 -4.88 18.81 -14.38
C ASP A 59 -6.42 18.69 -14.27
N ARG A 60 -6.94 17.84 -13.38
CA ARG A 60 -8.30 17.96 -12.79
C ARG A 60 -8.47 17.01 -11.61
N ASN A 61 -9.01 17.53 -10.51
CA ASN A 61 -9.24 16.79 -9.25
C ASN A 61 -10.52 15.92 -9.35
N VAL A 62 -10.55 14.99 -10.32
CA VAL A 62 -11.68 14.09 -10.57
C VAL A 62 -11.33 12.70 -10.05
N SER A 63 -12.25 12.06 -9.33
CA SER A 63 -12.10 10.66 -8.90
C SER A 63 -11.87 9.78 -10.13
N ALA A 64 -10.74 9.08 -10.17
CA ALA A 64 -10.44 8.22 -11.30
C ALA A 64 -11.20 6.91 -11.15
N ARG A 65 -12.08 6.62 -12.12
CA ARG A 65 -12.78 5.34 -12.18
C ARG A 65 -11.75 4.20 -12.20
N TRP A 66 -11.99 3.18 -11.38
CA TRP A 66 -11.22 1.95 -11.44
C TRP A 66 -11.31 1.34 -12.85
N LYS A 67 -10.19 0.83 -13.34
CA LYS A 67 -10.12 0.11 -14.61
C LYS A 67 -9.83 -1.35 -14.30
N SER A 68 -10.77 -2.23 -14.60
CA SER A 68 -10.60 -3.67 -14.34
C SER A 68 -9.52 -4.33 -15.19
N ASP A 69 -9.13 -3.66 -16.29
CA ASP A 69 -8.04 -4.06 -17.19
C ASP A 69 -6.71 -3.37 -16.85
N ASP A 70 -6.59 -2.72 -15.68
CA ASP A 70 -5.34 -2.17 -15.20
C ASP A 70 -4.30 -3.28 -15.01
N ARG A 71 -3.04 -2.98 -15.33
CA ARG A 71 -1.91 -3.92 -15.27
C ARG A 71 -0.81 -3.45 -14.31
N ASP A 72 -0.99 -2.30 -13.66
CA ASP A 72 -0.09 -1.85 -12.61
C ASP A 72 -0.28 -2.74 -11.37
N ILE A 73 0.65 -3.68 -11.17
CA ILE A 73 0.63 -4.65 -10.07
C ILE A 73 0.58 -3.94 -8.71
N ILE A 74 1.36 -2.87 -8.53
CA ILE A 74 1.39 -2.14 -7.25
C ILE A 74 0.03 -1.52 -6.99
N ARG A 75 -0.56 -0.90 -8.01
CA ARG A 75 -1.91 -0.33 -7.92
C ARG A 75 -2.98 -1.38 -7.60
N ILE A 76 -2.92 -2.54 -8.26
CA ILE A 76 -3.82 -3.67 -7.98
C ILE A 76 -3.68 -4.11 -6.53
N LEU A 77 -2.45 -4.27 -6.03
CA LEU A 77 -2.20 -4.68 -4.64
C LEU A 77 -2.62 -3.62 -3.63
N GLU A 78 -2.46 -2.34 -3.94
CA GLU A 78 -2.95 -1.25 -3.07
C GLU A 78 -4.48 -1.27 -2.96
N VAL A 79 -5.21 -1.42 -4.07
CA VAL A 79 -6.68 -1.47 -4.06
C VAL A 79 -7.18 -2.76 -3.46
N ALA A 80 -6.64 -3.92 -3.83
CA ALA A 80 -7.04 -5.20 -3.27
C ALA A 80 -6.71 -5.30 -1.77
N GLY A 81 -5.56 -4.76 -1.37
CA GLY A 81 -5.12 -4.75 0.03
C GLY A 81 -5.88 -3.78 0.94
N MET A 82 -6.68 -2.88 0.36
CA MET A 82 -7.50 -1.88 1.06
C MET A 82 -8.88 -1.75 0.42
N HIS A 83 -9.45 -2.87 -0.06
CA HIS A 83 -10.61 -2.86 -0.97
C HIS A 83 -11.80 -2.15 -0.36
N ARG A 84 -12.18 -2.53 0.87
CA ARG A 84 -13.28 -1.87 1.58
C ARG A 84 -13.00 -0.38 1.83
N ALA A 85 -11.77 -0.01 2.23
CA ALA A 85 -11.38 1.39 2.45
C ALA A 85 -11.35 2.23 1.14
N ALA A 86 -11.12 1.59 0.00
CA ALA A 86 -11.18 2.22 -1.32
C ALA A 86 -12.62 2.46 -1.82
N GLY A 87 -13.63 1.95 -1.12
CA GLY A 87 -15.04 2.00 -1.53
C GLY A 87 -15.62 0.67 -2.00
N GLY A 88 -14.86 -0.42 -1.88
CA GLY A 88 -15.33 -1.78 -2.16
C GLY A 88 -15.84 -1.97 -3.58
N SER A 89 -16.91 -2.76 -3.71
CA SER A 89 -17.57 -3.03 -4.99
C SER A 89 -18.14 -1.78 -5.65
N GLU A 90 -18.54 -0.77 -4.88
CA GLU A 90 -19.06 0.49 -5.42
C GLU A 90 -17.97 1.26 -6.18
N TYR A 91 -16.72 1.17 -5.73
CA TYR A 91 -15.60 1.78 -6.43
C TYR A 91 -15.05 0.92 -7.57
N THR A 92 -14.84 -0.38 -7.32
CA THR A 92 -14.14 -1.26 -8.27
C THR A 92 -15.06 -1.94 -9.27
N GLY A 93 -16.37 -2.03 -9.00
CA GLY A 93 -17.30 -2.92 -9.72
C GLY A 93 -17.02 -4.41 -9.50
N LEU A 94 -16.15 -4.75 -8.53
CA LEU A 94 -15.69 -6.12 -8.27
C LEU A 94 -15.88 -6.47 -6.80
N GLN A 95 -16.37 -7.68 -6.55
CA GLN A 95 -16.32 -8.27 -5.21
C GLN A 95 -14.86 -8.57 -4.84
N SER A 96 -14.50 -8.48 -3.56
CA SER A 96 -13.16 -8.80 -3.04
C SER A 96 -12.75 -10.24 -3.39
N GLY A 97 -13.71 -11.16 -3.32
CA GLY A 97 -13.55 -12.56 -3.71
C GLY A 97 -12.35 -13.20 -3.02
N ARG A 98 -11.53 -13.92 -3.79
CA ARG A 98 -10.34 -14.59 -3.25
C ARG A 98 -9.31 -13.62 -2.69
N LEU A 99 -9.31 -12.35 -3.05
CA LEU A 99 -8.34 -11.36 -2.55
C LEU A 99 -8.76 -10.74 -1.21
N GLU A 100 -9.93 -11.09 -0.65
CA GLU A 100 -10.35 -10.58 0.66
C GLU A 100 -9.32 -10.86 1.77
N HIS A 101 -8.61 -11.99 1.70
CA HIS A 101 -7.58 -12.35 2.70
C HIS A 101 -6.38 -11.40 2.74
N ILE A 102 -6.14 -10.61 1.68
CA ILE A 102 -5.09 -9.57 1.68
C ILE A 102 -5.63 -8.18 2.03
N ASP A 103 -6.96 -8.00 2.15
CA ASP A 103 -7.57 -6.73 2.55
C ASP A 103 -7.40 -6.48 4.05
N MET A 104 -6.63 -5.45 4.37
CA MET A 104 -6.29 -5.06 5.73
C MET A 104 -7.22 -3.97 6.30
N THR A 105 -8.27 -3.57 5.58
CA THR A 105 -9.20 -2.53 6.01
C THR A 105 -9.79 -2.81 7.40
N HIS A 106 -10.05 -4.08 7.72
CA HIS A 106 -10.59 -4.48 9.03
C HIS A 106 -9.67 -4.10 10.20
N LEU A 107 -8.35 -4.07 10.00
CA LEU A 107 -7.39 -3.69 11.04
C LEU A 107 -7.45 -2.19 11.37
N LEU A 108 -7.81 -1.35 10.40
CA LEU A 108 -7.98 0.09 10.64
C LEU A 108 -9.15 0.37 11.58
N VAL A 109 -10.20 -0.46 11.55
CA VAL A 109 -11.34 -0.40 12.47
C VAL A 109 -10.95 -0.88 13.87
N LEU A 110 -10.00 -1.82 13.97
CA LEU A 110 -9.45 -2.34 15.23
C LEU A 110 -8.35 -1.44 15.83
N ASN A 111 -8.33 -0.16 15.45
CA ASN A 111 -7.36 0.83 15.91
C ASN A 111 -5.90 0.41 15.70
N ARG A 112 -5.62 -0.40 14.66
CA ARG A 112 -4.25 -0.70 14.24
C ARG A 112 -3.75 0.33 13.26
N ILE A 113 -2.44 0.54 13.28
CA ILE A 113 -1.74 1.37 12.30
C ILE A 113 -1.16 0.41 11.25
N ILE A 114 -1.24 0.77 9.98
CA ILE A 114 -0.60 0.03 8.89
C ILE A 114 0.42 0.93 8.21
N LEU A 115 1.69 0.51 8.20
CA LEU A 115 2.73 1.09 7.38
C LEU A 115 2.79 0.32 6.05
N ILE A 116 2.66 1.04 4.94
CA ILE A 116 2.90 0.49 3.60
C ILE A 116 4.09 1.21 2.98
N GLY A 117 4.99 0.48 2.33
CA GLY A 117 6.11 1.05 1.59
C GLY A 117 6.71 0.06 0.61
N LYS A 118 7.63 0.54 -0.22
CA LYS A 118 8.38 -0.27 -1.19
C LYS A 118 9.75 -0.59 -0.62
N GLY A 119 10.15 -1.86 -0.65
CA GLY A 119 11.43 -2.31 -0.12
C GLY A 119 12.03 -3.42 -0.97
N PRO A 120 13.21 -3.94 -0.58
CA PRO A 120 13.79 -5.09 -1.25
C PRO A 120 12.90 -6.33 -1.09
N PRO A 121 13.12 -7.38 -1.89
CA PRO A 121 12.42 -8.65 -1.73
C PRO A 121 12.63 -9.22 -0.32
N ALA A 122 11.54 -9.39 0.43
CA ALA A 122 11.56 -10.05 1.73
C ALA A 122 11.61 -11.58 1.61
N THR A 123 11.14 -12.10 0.48
CA THR A 123 11.07 -13.53 0.16
C THR A 123 11.59 -13.77 -1.24
N LYS A 124 12.42 -14.79 -1.40
CA LYS A 124 12.85 -15.27 -2.72
C LYS A 124 11.98 -16.45 -3.13
N TRP A 125 11.29 -16.35 -4.25
CA TRP A 125 10.58 -17.50 -4.82
C TRP A 125 11.60 -18.40 -5.51
N ILE A 126 11.69 -19.66 -5.05
CA ILE A 126 12.58 -20.67 -5.65
C ILE A 126 11.67 -21.70 -6.32
N PRO A 127 11.33 -21.52 -7.62
CA PRO A 127 10.50 -22.49 -8.32
C PRO A 127 11.20 -23.85 -8.39
N HIS A 128 10.47 -24.91 -8.06
CA HIS A 128 10.97 -26.29 -8.14
C HIS A 128 11.26 -26.77 -9.57
N LYS A 129 10.64 -26.15 -10.59
CA LYS A 129 10.96 -26.36 -12.01
C LYS A 129 11.29 -25.02 -12.66
N LYS A 130 12.43 -24.95 -13.34
CA LYS A 130 12.79 -23.81 -14.17
C LYS A 130 11.78 -23.73 -15.32
N ALA A 131 10.98 -22.67 -15.37
CA ALA A 131 10.06 -22.47 -16.47
C ALA A 131 10.85 -22.37 -17.78
N GLU A 132 10.39 -23.06 -18.83
CA GLU A 132 10.85 -22.73 -20.19
C GLU A 132 10.43 -21.28 -20.49
N PRO A 133 11.35 -20.42 -20.96
CA PRO A 133 11.05 -19.02 -21.21
C PRO A 133 10.19 -18.91 -22.48
N LYS A 134 8.88 -19.13 -22.36
CA LYS A 134 7.94 -19.01 -23.49
C LYS A 134 6.95 -17.87 -23.37
N ASP A 135 6.79 -17.24 -22.22
CA ASP A 135 5.94 -16.07 -22.09
C ASP A 135 6.78 -14.80 -21.87
N LYS A 136 6.82 -13.95 -22.90
CA LYS A 136 7.25 -12.54 -22.79
C LYS A 136 6.19 -11.66 -22.10
N GLY A 137 5.20 -12.25 -21.43
CA GLY A 137 3.97 -11.59 -20.99
C GLY A 137 4.06 -10.89 -19.63
N PHE A 138 5.05 -11.26 -18.80
CA PHE A 138 5.29 -10.58 -17.53
C PHE A 138 6.67 -9.94 -17.58
N GLU A 139 6.70 -8.62 -17.70
CA GLU A 139 7.90 -7.87 -17.32
C GLU A 139 8.22 -8.24 -15.86
N ASP A 140 9.50 -8.52 -15.59
CA ASP A 140 9.99 -8.78 -14.24
C ASP A 140 9.42 -7.68 -13.33
N ALA A 141 8.77 -8.04 -12.21
CA ALA A 141 7.99 -7.11 -11.37
C ALA A 141 8.87 -6.03 -10.66
N GLY A 142 10.12 -5.89 -11.10
CA GLY A 142 11.19 -5.15 -10.47
C GLY A 142 11.69 -5.86 -9.22
N ASN A 143 12.87 -5.47 -8.76
CA ASN A 143 13.40 -5.85 -7.45
C ASN A 143 12.66 -5.17 -6.28
N THR A 144 11.39 -4.82 -6.44
CA THR A 144 10.63 -4.04 -5.46
C THR A 144 9.44 -4.82 -4.94
N THR A 145 9.37 -4.98 -3.62
CA THR A 145 8.27 -5.63 -2.92
C THR A 145 7.45 -4.59 -2.16
N LEU A 146 6.13 -4.77 -2.14
CA LEU A 146 5.25 -3.98 -1.29
C LEU A 146 5.27 -4.57 0.14
N TRP A 147 5.88 -3.82 1.06
CA TRP A 147 5.89 -4.13 2.48
C TRP A 147 4.61 -3.57 3.11
N ARG A 148 3.95 -4.39 3.93
CA ARG A 148 2.76 -4.03 4.69
C ARG A 148 2.97 -4.48 6.13
N ILE A 149 3.16 -3.54 7.04
CA ILE A 149 3.55 -3.80 8.42
C ILE A 149 2.45 -3.27 9.34
N VAL A 150 1.93 -4.14 10.19
CA VAL A 150 0.95 -3.76 11.22
C VAL A 150 1.71 -3.29 12.45
N LEU A 151 1.34 -2.11 12.93
CA LEU A 151 1.93 -1.49 14.11
C LEU A 151 0.86 -1.36 15.20
N GLU A 152 1.29 -1.49 16.44
CA GLU A 152 0.46 -1.25 17.62
C GLU A 152 0.62 0.20 18.09
N VAL A 153 -0.48 0.78 18.55
CA VAL A 153 -0.46 2.06 19.26
C VAL A 153 0.00 1.77 20.69
N ARG A 154 1.15 2.30 21.08
CA ARG A 154 1.59 2.31 22.48
C ARG A 154 1.17 3.65 23.09
N ASN A 155 0.36 3.58 24.14
CA ASN A 155 0.00 4.73 24.97
C ASN A 155 1.16 5.14 25.88
#